data_AF-A0A139IS15-F1
#
_entry.id   AF-A0A139IS15-F1
#
_cell.length_a   1.000
_cell.length_b   1.000
_cell.length_c   1.000
_cell.angle_alpha   90.00
_cell.angle_beta   90.00
_cell.angle_gamma   90.00
#
_symmetry.space_group_name_H-M   'P 1'
#
loop_
_entity.id
_entity.type
_entity.pdbx_description
1 polymer ?
#
loop_
_entity_poly.entity_id
_entity_poly.type
_entity_poly.pdbx_seq_one_letter_code
_entity_poly.pdbx_strand_id
1 'polypeptide(L)'
;MAKRTRDDSGDISEDVLPAKRPKVTSSDRLSSLSDELLLKVLSFLPTTQLTVCERLSHKYRKLASDGQLWKSHYYDRFVRPRASRLPGLKDLESPNNSLQFASKASRWLEEDHLVRGGSRTNWKKQYKLRQNWVQGSAAVNEIPVAERESVPPVLVEMSNGIIYMADREDGLRAWTAKGARGMIAQKKFKRSSTSSPPTSLAVHSSNANNSLSRAIVGFEDGSFSVYVLDHQEQRFNHKYSHEPSSNGVLTATELRWPYAVTMTAMQLLSVYQFQESDPKTDVKDPPRLLHSMKSHTVLPPLSVSLRTTSAAIYVSIAYSMPTYLSGWTVGIQEVKIDLGGTLLNSRLASAIDQHYRPLAFANRPMVYHLPATNTGLHGGTTALELKHIHSKPTSLSYNHPYLLTSHRDNTLTLYLVTTTADSLYISPGARLWGHTSAVSGAHVGGRGKAVSISRQGDELRVWELEGGFTTSSARKRLHGDISVKVRPNNAAQETVQPYQSESLPKSGLDIVTHDNEGREEPELTISRGWIGFDDENVVVLKEHGQGKQALVVYDFT
;
A
#
# COMPACT_ATOMS: atom_id res chain seq x y z
N MET A 1 -24.28 17.91 -67.46
CA MET A 1 -23.55 18.13 -68.74
C MET A 1 -22.63 19.33 -68.57
N ALA A 2 -21.32 19.11 -68.53
CA ALA A 2 -20.29 20.10 -68.84
C ALA A 2 -18.96 19.35 -68.94
N LYS A 3 -18.64 18.97 -70.17
CA LYS A 3 -17.38 18.36 -70.60
C LYS A 3 -16.33 19.48 -70.57
N ARG A 4 -15.27 19.37 -69.77
CA ARG A 4 -14.11 20.24 -69.91
C ARG A 4 -12.95 19.45 -70.50
N THR A 5 -12.42 20.09 -71.53
CA THR A 5 -11.51 19.67 -72.57
C THR A 5 -10.09 19.48 -72.04
N ARG A 6 -9.39 18.59 -72.72
CA ARG A 6 -7.99 18.23 -72.55
C ARG A 6 -7.18 19.22 -73.39
N ASP A 7 -6.33 20.01 -72.76
CA ASP A 7 -5.25 20.71 -73.47
C ASP A 7 -3.96 19.94 -73.22
N ASP A 8 -3.35 19.55 -74.32
CA ASP A 8 -2.11 18.81 -74.45
C ASP A 8 -1.10 19.78 -75.07
N SER A 9 -0.13 20.23 -74.28
CA SER A 9 1.06 20.90 -74.79
C SER A 9 2.18 20.63 -73.81
N GLY A 10 3.10 19.77 -74.24
CA GLY A 10 4.15 19.20 -73.42
C GLY A 10 5.16 20.19 -72.90
N ASP A 11 5.77 19.80 -71.78
CA ASP A 11 7.20 19.98 -71.60
C ASP A 11 7.76 18.75 -70.90
N ILE A 12 8.90 18.30 -71.42
CA ILE A 12 9.58 17.06 -71.04
C ILE A 12 10.40 17.37 -69.79
N SER A 13 9.93 16.90 -68.63
CA SER A 13 10.76 16.73 -67.44
C SER A 13 10.50 15.34 -66.87
N GLU A 14 11.56 14.54 -66.80
CA GLU A 14 11.57 13.20 -66.20
C GLU A 14 11.19 13.28 -64.70
N ASP A 15 9.90 13.28 -64.40
CA ASP A 15 9.40 13.03 -63.06
C ASP A 15 9.43 11.53 -62.80
N VAL A 16 10.38 11.12 -61.95
CA VAL A 16 10.48 9.81 -61.33
C VAL A 16 9.14 9.52 -60.63
N LEU A 17 8.27 8.77 -61.31
CA LEU A 17 7.07 8.21 -60.69
C LEU A 17 7.51 7.35 -59.50
N PRO A 18 6.98 7.58 -58.29
CA PRO A 18 7.30 6.73 -57.15
C PRO A 18 6.85 5.31 -57.50
N ALA A 19 7.82 4.40 -57.60
CA ALA A 19 7.56 2.99 -57.87
C ALA A 19 6.43 2.51 -56.96
N LYS A 20 5.33 2.05 -57.57
CA LYS A 20 4.25 1.36 -56.84
C LYS A 20 4.92 0.25 -56.04
N ARG A 21 4.86 0.35 -54.71
CA ARG A 21 5.41 -0.66 -53.81
C ARG A 21 4.99 -2.05 -54.30
N PRO A 22 5.93 -2.99 -54.50
CA PRO A 22 5.58 -4.33 -54.94
C PRO A 22 4.62 -4.94 -53.93
N LYS A 23 3.43 -5.33 -54.40
CA LYS A 23 2.42 -6.01 -53.59
C LYS A 23 2.95 -7.41 -53.34
N VAL A 24 3.64 -7.62 -52.22
CA VAL A 24 4.06 -8.96 -51.80
C VAL A 24 2.79 -9.81 -51.65
N THR A 25 2.61 -10.77 -52.56
CA THR A 25 1.56 -11.79 -52.48
C THR A 25 1.93 -12.81 -51.40
N SER A 26 2.06 -12.34 -50.17
CA SER A 26 2.06 -13.18 -48.99
C SER A 26 0.61 -13.59 -48.78
N SER A 27 0.27 -14.82 -49.18
CA SER A 27 -1.04 -15.38 -48.86
C SER A 27 -1.18 -15.44 -47.35
N ASP A 28 -2.16 -14.73 -46.81
CA ASP A 28 -2.44 -14.72 -45.38
C ASP A 28 -3.05 -16.08 -44.98
N ARG A 29 -2.18 -17.03 -44.66
CA ARG A 29 -2.57 -18.37 -44.22
C ARG A 29 -3.18 -18.35 -42.83
N LEU A 30 -2.90 -17.33 -42.03
CA LEU A 30 -3.36 -17.28 -40.64
C LEU A 30 -4.79 -16.75 -40.54
N SER A 31 -5.22 -15.82 -41.41
CA SER A 31 -6.63 -15.38 -41.41
C SER A 31 -7.62 -16.45 -41.85
N SER A 32 -7.16 -17.43 -42.65
CA SER A 32 -7.94 -18.60 -43.10
C SER A 32 -8.24 -19.62 -42.00
N LEU A 33 -7.54 -19.55 -40.86
CA LEU A 33 -7.76 -20.46 -39.74
C LEU A 33 -9.04 -20.12 -38.96
N SER A 34 -9.60 -21.13 -38.31
CA SER A 34 -10.70 -20.96 -37.37
C SER A 34 -10.27 -20.16 -36.14
N ASP A 35 -11.22 -19.47 -35.51
CA ASP A 35 -10.95 -18.61 -34.36
C ASP A 35 -10.34 -19.39 -33.19
N GLU A 36 -10.74 -20.65 -32.97
CA GLU A 36 -10.19 -21.52 -31.92
C GLU A 36 -8.72 -21.90 -32.15
N LEU A 37 -8.37 -22.25 -33.40
CA LEU A 37 -6.99 -22.53 -33.75
C LEU A 37 -6.12 -21.28 -33.62
N LEU A 38 -6.66 -20.12 -34.00
CA LEU A 38 -5.96 -18.86 -33.86
C LEU A 38 -5.75 -18.48 -32.39
N LEU A 39 -6.76 -18.66 -31.53
CA LEU A 39 -6.63 -18.48 -30.08
C LEU A 39 -5.59 -19.42 -29.48
N LYS A 40 -5.55 -20.69 -29.93
CA LYS A 40 -4.54 -21.65 -29.50
C LYS A 40 -3.13 -21.22 -29.91
N VAL A 41 -2.95 -20.73 -31.14
CA VAL A 41 -1.66 -20.17 -31.58
C VAL A 41 -1.28 -18.94 -30.75
N LEU A 42 -2.22 -18.01 -30.52
CA LEU A 42 -1.99 -16.82 -29.69
C LEU A 42 -1.62 -17.19 -28.25
N SER A 43 -2.14 -18.28 -27.69
CA SER A 43 -1.84 -18.73 -26.33
C SER A 43 -0.37 -19.08 -26.07
N PHE A 44 0.40 -19.35 -27.14
CA PHE A 44 1.83 -19.61 -27.04
C PHE A 44 2.70 -18.34 -27.17
N LEU A 45 2.11 -17.20 -27.54
CA LEU A 45 2.87 -15.97 -27.78
C LEU A 45 3.12 -15.19 -26.47
N PRO A 46 4.30 -14.56 -26.30
CA PRO A 46 4.54 -13.61 -25.23
C PRO A 46 3.64 -12.37 -25.32
N THR A 47 3.42 -11.71 -24.19
CA THR A 47 2.52 -10.55 -24.10
C THR A 47 2.95 -9.36 -24.95
N THR A 48 4.25 -9.20 -25.23
CA THR A 48 4.77 -8.18 -26.17
C THR A 48 4.37 -8.44 -27.62
N GLN A 49 4.29 -9.72 -28.02
CA GLN A 49 3.86 -10.08 -29.37
C GLN A 49 2.34 -10.00 -29.49
N LEU A 50 1.60 -10.33 -28.43
CA LEU A 50 0.14 -10.17 -28.40
C LEU A 50 -0.31 -8.72 -28.62
N THR A 51 0.37 -7.74 -28.03
CA THR A 51 0.05 -6.31 -28.26
C THR A 51 0.38 -5.85 -29.68
N VAL A 52 1.37 -6.46 -30.34
CA VAL A 52 1.63 -6.23 -31.77
C VAL A 52 0.53 -6.87 -32.62
N CYS A 53 0.10 -8.09 -32.31
CA CYS A 53 -1.00 -8.77 -33.01
C CYS A 53 -2.30 -7.94 -32.97
N GLU A 54 -2.59 -7.25 -31.87
CA GLU A 54 -3.75 -6.35 -31.76
C GLU A 54 -3.76 -5.22 -32.80
N ARG A 55 -2.60 -4.83 -33.33
CA ARG A 55 -2.45 -3.75 -34.32
C ARG A 55 -2.57 -4.24 -35.76
N LEU A 56 -2.58 -5.55 -36.01
CA LEU A 56 -2.54 -6.12 -37.36
C LEU A 56 -3.90 -6.03 -38.09
N SER A 57 -5.00 -6.38 -37.41
CA SER A 57 -6.34 -6.44 -38.01
C SER A 57 -7.43 -6.44 -36.94
N HIS A 58 -8.67 -6.08 -37.30
CA HIS A 58 -9.83 -6.16 -36.42
C HIS A 58 -10.08 -7.57 -35.86
N LYS A 59 -9.87 -8.63 -36.66
CA LYS A 59 -10.01 -10.03 -36.22
C LYS A 59 -8.98 -10.35 -35.13
N TYR A 60 -7.71 -10.03 -35.36
CA TYR A 60 -6.65 -10.22 -34.37
C TYR A 60 -6.82 -9.35 -33.13
N ARG A 61 -7.30 -8.11 -33.28
CA ARG A 61 -7.61 -7.25 -32.14
C ARG A 61 -8.66 -7.89 -31.23
N LYS A 62 -9.72 -8.49 -31.78
CA LYS A 62 -10.74 -9.20 -31.00
C LYS A 62 -10.18 -10.43 -30.29
N LEU A 63 -9.39 -11.25 -30.99
CA LEU A 63 -8.87 -12.51 -30.45
C LEU A 63 -7.70 -12.32 -29.47
N ALA A 64 -6.78 -11.39 -29.74
CA ALA A 64 -5.67 -11.07 -28.84
C ALA A 64 -6.10 -10.27 -27.60
N SER A 65 -7.27 -9.61 -27.63
CA SER A 65 -7.87 -8.98 -26.45
C SER A 65 -8.78 -9.93 -25.65
N ASP A 66 -8.85 -11.21 -26.01
CA ASP A 66 -9.70 -12.18 -25.31
C ASP A 66 -9.29 -12.36 -23.84
N GLY A 67 -10.28 -12.37 -22.95
CA GLY A 67 -10.07 -12.41 -21.51
C GLY A 67 -9.42 -13.70 -21.01
N GLN A 68 -9.65 -14.85 -21.65
CA GLN A 68 -9.10 -16.13 -21.20
C GLN A 68 -7.60 -16.24 -21.51
N LEU A 69 -7.16 -15.67 -22.63
CA LEU A 69 -5.75 -15.56 -23.00
C LEU A 69 -4.98 -14.74 -21.95
N TRP A 70 -5.48 -13.56 -21.61
CA TRP A 70 -4.85 -12.72 -20.58
C TRP A 70 -4.94 -13.35 -19.19
N LYS A 71 -6.01 -14.11 -18.90
CA LYS A 71 -6.11 -14.90 -17.68
C LYS A 71 -5.00 -15.93 -17.61
N SER A 72 -4.78 -16.77 -18.63
CA SER A 72 -3.71 -17.77 -18.59
C SER A 72 -2.33 -17.12 -18.40
N HIS A 73 -2.02 -16.06 -19.15
CA HIS A 73 -0.75 -15.34 -18.96
C HIS A 73 -0.59 -14.71 -17.57
N TYR A 74 -1.68 -14.18 -17.00
CA TYR A 74 -1.70 -13.65 -15.64
C TYR A 74 -1.37 -14.74 -14.62
N TYR A 75 -2.08 -15.86 -14.68
CA TYR A 75 -1.88 -16.96 -13.74
C TYR A 75 -0.47 -17.55 -13.88
N ASP A 76 0.01 -17.73 -15.11
CA ASP A 76 1.30 -18.34 -15.38
C ASP A 76 2.46 -17.48 -14.89
N ARG A 77 2.37 -16.15 -15.06
CA ARG A 77 3.42 -15.21 -14.68
C ARG A 77 3.39 -14.82 -13.20
N PHE A 78 2.20 -14.54 -12.66
CA PHE A 78 2.08 -13.92 -11.34
C PHE A 78 1.62 -14.90 -10.25
N VAL A 79 0.74 -15.85 -10.57
CA VAL A 79 0.11 -16.74 -9.57
C VAL A 79 0.90 -18.03 -9.39
N ARG A 80 1.26 -18.73 -10.48
CA ARG A 80 1.97 -20.04 -10.41
C ARG A 80 3.28 -19.95 -9.63
N PRO A 81 4.17 -18.97 -9.84
CA PRO A 81 5.42 -18.89 -9.09
C PRO A 81 5.23 -18.59 -7.61
N ARG A 82 4.12 -17.98 -7.21
CA ARG A 82 3.78 -17.72 -5.79
C ARG A 82 3.15 -18.95 -5.15
N ALA A 83 2.21 -19.57 -5.85
CA ALA A 83 1.51 -20.76 -5.39
C ALA A 83 2.44 -21.96 -5.23
N SER A 84 3.48 -22.11 -6.06
CA SER A 84 4.50 -23.15 -5.89
C SER A 84 5.45 -22.93 -4.69
N ARG A 85 5.48 -21.71 -4.12
CA ARG A 85 6.23 -21.38 -2.89
C ARG A 85 5.48 -21.77 -1.63
N LEU A 86 4.19 -22.13 -1.72
CA LEU A 86 3.37 -22.52 -0.59
C LEU A 86 3.58 -24.01 -0.25
N PRO A 87 3.82 -24.37 1.02
CA PRO A 87 3.85 -25.76 1.45
C PRO A 87 2.49 -26.44 1.19
N GLY A 88 2.49 -27.62 0.57
CA GLY A 88 1.28 -28.45 0.35
C GLY A 88 0.65 -28.40 -1.05
N LEU A 89 1.18 -27.61 -2.00
CA LEU A 89 0.64 -27.51 -3.37
C LEU A 89 1.50 -28.23 -4.44
N LYS A 90 2.66 -28.79 -4.05
CA LYS A 90 3.56 -29.52 -4.96
C LYS A 90 2.96 -30.83 -5.49
N ASP A 91 1.99 -31.42 -4.79
CA ASP A 91 1.42 -32.73 -5.17
C ASP A 91 0.30 -32.63 -6.23
N LEU A 92 -0.03 -31.42 -6.70
CA LEU A 92 -1.12 -31.17 -7.67
C LEU A 92 -0.61 -30.82 -9.09
N GLU A 93 0.68 -31.05 -9.36
CA GLU A 93 1.38 -30.76 -10.63
C GLU A 93 0.93 -31.66 -11.80
N SER A 94 -0.36 -31.64 -12.15
CA SER A 94 -0.87 -32.18 -13.43
C SER A 94 -1.19 -31.02 -14.38
N PRO A 95 -0.62 -30.99 -15.61
CA PRO A 95 -0.75 -29.86 -16.54
C PRO A 95 -2.19 -29.60 -17.02
N ASN A 96 -3.09 -30.59 -16.90
CA ASN A 96 -4.49 -30.49 -17.33
C ASN A 96 -5.43 -29.84 -16.28
N ASN A 97 -4.94 -29.47 -15.10
CA ASN A 97 -5.78 -29.00 -13.99
C ASN A 97 -5.61 -27.50 -13.65
N SER A 98 -5.16 -26.69 -14.61
CA SER A 98 -4.90 -25.25 -14.44
C SER A 98 -6.09 -24.44 -13.91
N LEU A 99 -7.32 -24.84 -14.27
CA LEU A 99 -8.55 -24.18 -13.83
C LEU A 99 -8.91 -24.51 -12.36
N GLN A 100 -8.68 -25.74 -11.90
CA GLN A 100 -8.89 -26.13 -10.51
C GLN A 100 -7.84 -25.48 -9.60
N PHE A 101 -6.60 -25.41 -10.07
CA PHE A 101 -5.52 -24.68 -9.40
C PHE A 101 -5.85 -23.19 -9.25
N ALA A 102 -6.35 -22.56 -10.31
CA ALA A 102 -6.74 -21.15 -10.30
C ALA A 102 -7.79 -20.79 -9.24
N SER A 103 -8.79 -21.67 -9.04
CA SER A 103 -9.88 -21.47 -8.07
C SER A 103 -9.47 -21.64 -6.60
N LYS A 104 -8.49 -22.52 -6.32
CA LYS A 104 -7.99 -22.74 -4.96
C LYS A 104 -6.88 -21.76 -4.61
N ALA A 105 -6.02 -21.40 -5.57
CA ALA A 105 -4.95 -20.42 -5.38
C ALA A 105 -5.48 -18.99 -5.18
N SER A 106 -6.58 -18.61 -5.85
CA SER A 106 -7.19 -17.27 -5.68
C SER A 106 -7.68 -17.02 -4.25
N ARG A 107 -8.22 -18.07 -3.59
CA ARG A 107 -8.69 -18.00 -2.19
C ARG A 107 -7.54 -17.84 -1.18
N TRP A 108 -6.34 -18.31 -1.53
CA TRP A 108 -5.14 -18.17 -0.69
C TRP A 108 -4.39 -16.86 -0.91
N LEU A 109 -4.49 -16.26 -2.09
CA LEU A 109 -3.86 -14.98 -2.44
C LEU A 109 -4.78 -13.77 -2.22
N GLU A 110 -5.90 -13.94 -1.52
CA GLU A 110 -6.95 -12.92 -1.34
C GLU A 110 -7.35 -12.22 -2.65
N GLU A 111 -7.30 -12.96 -3.77
CA GLU A 111 -7.66 -12.49 -5.11
C GLU A 111 -9.18 -12.52 -5.34
N ASP A 112 -9.99 -12.67 -4.29
CA ASP A 112 -11.46 -12.64 -4.36
C ASP A 112 -11.99 -11.32 -4.96
N HIS A 113 -11.22 -10.24 -4.84
CA HIS A 113 -11.49 -8.95 -5.49
C HIS A 113 -11.25 -8.95 -7.02
N LEU A 114 -10.48 -9.90 -7.55
CA LEU A 114 -10.28 -10.10 -8.99
C LEU A 114 -11.49 -10.76 -9.65
N VAL A 115 -12.39 -11.37 -8.89
CA VAL A 115 -13.66 -11.92 -9.35
C VAL A 115 -14.76 -11.17 -8.61
N ARG A 116 -14.87 -9.85 -8.85
CA ARG A 116 -16.02 -9.07 -8.33
C ARG A 116 -17.29 -9.76 -8.79
N GLY A 117 -18.00 -10.38 -7.85
CA GLY A 117 -19.20 -11.17 -8.09
C GLY A 117 -20.16 -10.40 -8.99
N GLY A 118 -20.27 -10.83 -10.25
CA GLY A 118 -21.22 -10.31 -11.23
C GLY A 118 -20.64 -9.56 -12.44
N SER A 119 -19.39 -9.10 -12.45
CA SER A 119 -18.81 -8.38 -13.61
C SER A 119 -17.67 -9.17 -14.27
N ARG A 120 -17.68 -9.26 -15.61
CA ARG A 120 -16.59 -9.88 -16.38
C ARG A 120 -15.29 -9.11 -16.13
N THR A 121 -14.30 -9.78 -15.57
CA THR A 121 -13.06 -9.14 -15.17
C THR A 121 -12.16 -8.92 -16.36
N ASN A 122 -11.71 -7.68 -16.53
CA ASN A 122 -10.81 -7.33 -17.62
C ASN A 122 -9.39 -7.79 -17.27
N TRP A 123 -9.08 -9.05 -17.59
CA TRP A 123 -7.80 -9.69 -17.32
C TRP A 123 -6.61 -8.95 -17.94
N LYS A 124 -6.80 -8.30 -19.09
CA LYS A 124 -5.77 -7.46 -19.70
C LYS A 124 -5.44 -6.25 -18.83
N LYS A 125 -6.45 -5.56 -18.30
CA LYS A 125 -6.25 -4.46 -17.34
C LYS A 125 -5.54 -4.95 -16.09
N GLN A 126 -5.95 -6.10 -15.55
CA GLN A 126 -5.30 -6.70 -14.36
C GLN A 126 -3.84 -7.09 -14.61
N TYR A 127 -3.54 -7.63 -15.78
CA TYR A 127 -2.17 -7.95 -16.18
C TYR A 127 -1.31 -6.69 -16.29
N LYS A 128 -1.81 -5.65 -16.97
CA LYS A 128 -1.12 -4.35 -17.09
C LYS A 128 -0.86 -3.75 -15.71
N LEU A 129 -1.88 -3.72 -14.85
CA LEU A 129 -1.79 -3.22 -13.49
C LEU A 129 -0.69 -3.95 -12.71
N ARG A 130 -0.72 -5.29 -12.65
CA ARG A 130 0.33 -6.07 -11.97
C ARG A 130 1.72 -5.83 -12.56
N GLN A 131 1.82 -5.71 -13.88
CA GLN A 131 3.10 -5.42 -14.52
C GLN A 131 3.62 -4.03 -14.13
N ASN A 132 2.76 -3.02 -14.06
CA ASN A 132 3.11 -1.69 -13.59
C ASN A 132 3.60 -1.72 -12.13
N TRP A 133 2.95 -2.50 -11.26
CA TRP A 133 3.41 -2.73 -9.89
C TRP A 133 4.80 -3.39 -9.82
N VAL A 134 5.03 -4.44 -10.61
CA VAL A 134 6.32 -5.16 -10.64
C VAL A 134 7.45 -4.28 -11.22
N GLN A 135 7.13 -3.41 -12.16
CA GLN A 135 8.10 -2.49 -12.76
C GLN A 135 8.28 -1.20 -11.94
N GLY A 136 7.32 -0.87 -11.08
CA GLY A 136 7.26 0.39 -10.35
C GLY A 136 6.86 1.57 -11.25
N SER A 137 6.24 1.32 -12.40
CA SER A 137 5.81 2.39 -13.31
C SER A 137 4.45 2.92 -12.87
N ALA A 138 4.40 4.20 -12.50
CA ALA A 138 3.16 4.85 -12.08
C ALA A 138 3.04 6.25 -12.69
N ALA A 139 1.82 6.66 -13.04
CA ALA A 139 1.51 8.03 -13.39
C ALA A 139 1.38 8.85 -12.09
N VAL A 140 2.11 9.95 -11.98
CA VAL A 140 2.16 10.77 -10.76
C VAL A 140 1.40 12.05 -10.97
N ASN A 141 0.38 12.29 -10.13
CA ASN A 141 -0.26 13.60 -10.07
C ASN A 141 -0.26 14.10 -8.63
N GLU A 142 -0.18 15.42 -8.48
CA GLU A 142 -0.14 16.10 -7.19
C GLU A 142 -1.45 16.85 -6.97
N ILE A 143 -2.05 16.68 -5.80
CA ILE A 143 -3.27 17.35 -5.37
C ILE A 143 -2.89 18.32 -4.25
N PRO A 144 -3.01 19.64 -4.43
CA PRO A 144 -2.76 20.58 -3.34
C PRO A 144 -3.82 20.38 -2.25
N VAL A 145 -3.38 20.09 -1.02
CA VAL A 145 -4.27 19.78 0.11
C VAL A 145 -4.45 20.99 1.02
N ALA A 146 -3.34 21.68 1.31
CA ALA A 146 -3.31 22.91 2.08
C ALA A 146 -2.29 23.88 1.45
N GLU A 147 -2.78 25.01 0.96
CA GLU A 147 -1.93 26.07 0.39
C GLU A 147 -1.19 26.88 1.47
N ARG A 148 -1.64 26.75 2.73
CA ARG A 148 -1.07 27.37 3.93
C ARG A 148 -0.66 26.31 4.94
N GLU A 149 0.22 26.69 5.86
CA GLU A 149 0.58 25.90 7.04
C GLU A 149 -0.67 25.53 7.86
N SER A 150 -1.17 24.30 7.70
CA SER A 150 -2.23 23.76 8.55
C SER A 150 -1.62 23.27 9.86
N VAL A 151 -1.97 23.93 10.97
CA VAL A 151 -1.61 23.51 12.32
C VAL A 151 -2.89 23.14 13.08
N PRO A 152 -3.09 21.86 13.46
CA PRO A 152 -2.26 20.68 13.15
C PRO A 152 -2.37 20.26 11.67
N PRO A 153 -1.46 19.40 11.19
CA PRO A 153 -1.45 19.00 9.78
C PRO A 153 -2.67 18.16 9.41
N VAL A 154 -2.96 18.16 8.12
CA VAL A 154 -4.09 17.41 7.56
C VAL A 154 -3.92 15.92 7.82
N LEU A 155 -4.93 15.32 8.44
CA LEU A 155 -5.01 13.88 8.60
C LEU A 155 -5.52 13.28 7.29
N VAL A 156 -4.94 12.17 6.87
CA VAL A 156 -5.31 11.50 5.63
C VAL A 156 -5.53 10.02 5.90
N GLU A 157 -6.51 9.45 5.24
CA GLU A 157 -6.75 8.01 5.22
C GLU A 157 -7.30 7.58 3.87
N MET A 158 -6.97 6.38 3.40
CA MET A 158 -7.46 5.85 2.14
C MET A 158 -8.26 4.58 2.36
N SER A 159 -9.48 4.52 1.81
CA SER A 159 -10.33 3.34 1.85
C SER A 159 -11.10 3.18 0.54
N ASN A 160 -11.05 1.99 -0.06
CA ASN A 160 -11.77 1.64 -1.30
C ASN A 160 -11.59 2.62 -2.48
N GLY A 161 -10.40 3.21 -2.64
CA GLY A 161 -10.11 4.16 -3.72
C GLY A 161 -10.61 5.58 -3.47
N ILE A 162 -11.02 5.88 -2.23
CA ILE A 162 -11.43 7.20 -1.78
C ILE A 162 -10.45 7.65 -0.70
N ILE A 163 -10.02 8.90 -0.80
CA ILE A 163 -9.09 9.55 0.12
C ILE A 163 -9.92 10.45 1.01
N TYR A 164 -9.89 10.18 2.31
CA TYR A 164 -10.52 10.97 3.35
C TYR A 164 -9.47 11.88 3.96
N MET A 165 -9.80 13.15 4.10
CA MET A 165 -8.91 14.14 4.70
C MET A 165 -9.66 14.89 5.78
N ALA A 166 -9.04 15.06 6.94
CA ALA A 166 -9.60 15.85 8.02
C ALA A 166 -8.64 16.98 8.37
N ASP A 167 -9.15 18.20 8.30
CA ASP A 167 -8.42 19.43 8.61
C ASP A 167 -9.25 20.35 9.49
N ARG A 168 -8.59 21.25 10.23
CA ARG A 168 -9.21 22.26 11.08
C ARG A 168 -10.00 23.30 10.26
N GLU A 169 -9.50 23.72 9.11
CA GLU A 169 -10.13 24.80 8.32
C GLU A 169 -11.27 24.28 7.45
N ASP A 170 -10.97 23.23 6.66
CA ASP A 170 -11.89 22.68 5.67
C ASP A 170 -12.82 21.58 6.21
N GLY A 171 -12.54 21.06 7.41
CA GLY A 171 -13.25 19.94 7.99
C GLY A 171 -12.91 18.61 7.33
N LEU A 172 -13.92 17.74 7.20
CA LEU A 172 -13.81 16.43 6.56
C LEU A 172 -14.06 16.54 5.05
N ARG A 173 -13.11 16.08 4.24
CA ARG A 173 -13.15 16.04 2.77
C ARG A 173 -13.00 14.60 2.29
N ALA A 174 -13.69 14.23 1.20
CA ALA A 174 -13.50 12.97 0.49
C ALA A 174 -13.15 13.26 -0.98
N TRP A 175 -12.17 12.52 -1.50
CA TRP A 175 -11.68 12.66 -2.87
C TRP A 175 -11.62 11.30 -3.56
N THR A 176 -11.98 11.23 -4.84
CA THR A 176 -11.77 10.00 -5.62
C THR A 176 -10.31 9.90 -6.07
N ALA A 177 -9.66 8.78 -5.75
CA ALA A 177 -8.35 8.46 -6.31
C ALA A 177 -8.46 7.92 -7.75
N LYS A 178 -9.64 7.44 -8.14
CA LYS A 178 -9.86 6.76 -9.43
C LYS A 178 -10.47 7.69 -10.47
N GLY A 179 -9.97 7.60 -11.71
CA GLY A 179 -10.54 8.29 -12.86
C GLY A 179 -10.37 9.81 -12.82
N ALA A 180 -11.44 10.55 -13.05
CA ALA A 180 -11.45 12.01 -12.90
C ALA A 180 -11.32 12.37 -11.42
N ARG A 181 -10.07 12.61 -10.99
CA ARG A 181 -9.73 12.96 -9.61
C ARG A 181 -10.44 14.26 -9.25
N GLY A 182 -11.26 14.19 -8.20
CA GLY A 182 -12.11 15.30 -7.80
C GLY A 182 -12.63 15.11 -6.38
N MET A 183 -13.05 16.22 -5.79
CA MET A 183 -13.70 16.22 -4.48
C MET A 183 -15.11 15.64 -4.62
N ILE A 184 -15.37 14.59 -3.84
CA ILE A 184 -16.67 13.92 -3.73
C ILE A 184 -17.56 14.73 -2.79
N ALA A 185 -17.08 14.95 -1.57
CA ALA A 185 -17.88 15.56 -0.52
C ALA A 185 -17.00 16.39 0.42
N GLN A 186 -17.58 17.43 1.01
CA GLN A 186 -16.98 18.22 2.08
C GLN A 186 -17.99 18.48 3.19
N LYS A 187 -17.53 18.41 4.43
CA LYS A 187 -18.29 18.79 5.62
C LYS A 187 -17.40 19.51 6.62
N LYS A 188 -17.72 20.78 6.85
CA LYS A 188 -17.08 21.55 7.94
C LYS A 188 -17.51 20.99 9.29
N PHE A 189 -16.57 20.91 10.22
CA PHE A 189 -16.86 20.56 11.60
C PHE A 189 -17.77 21.61 12.24
N LYS A 190 -18.70 21.18 13.09
CA LYS A 190 -19.53 22.11 13.85
C LYS A 190 -18.60 22.91 14.76
N ARG A 191 -18.55 24.23 14.57
CA ARG A 191 -17.81 25.14 15.45
C ARG A 191 -18.53 25.20 16.80
N SER A 192 -18.21 24.28 17.69
CA SER A 192 -18.47 24.47 19.12
C SER A 192 -17.61 25.63 19.63
N SER A 193 -17.97 26.21 20.77
CA SER A 193 -17.14 27.18 21.52
C SER A 193 -15.72 26.66 21.81
N THR A 194 -15.53 25.34 21.75
CA THR A 194 -14.26 24.61 21.88
C THR A 194 -13.89 23.92 20.56
N SER A 195 -13.65 24.66 19.48
CA SER A 195 -13.21 24.08 18.19
C SER A 195 -11.79 23.50 18.30
N SER A 196 -11.69 22.31 18.90
CA SER A 196 -10.49 21.50 18.98
C SER A 196 -10.14 20.95 17.59
N PRO A 197 -8.85 20.89 17.23
CA PRO A 197 -8.47 20.37 15.93
C PRO A 197 -8.57 18.83 15.90
N PRO A 198 -8.73 18.24 14.70
CA PRO A 198 -8.73 16.79 14.54
C PRO A 198 -7.32 16.22 14.76
N THR A 199 -7.22 15.09 15.42
CA THR A 199 -5.94 14.44 15.79
C THR A 199 -5.82 13.00 15.32
N SER A 200 -6.93 12.32 15.02
CA SER A 200 -6.94 10.98 14.43
C SER A 200 -8.14 10.79 13.49
N LEU A 201 -7.97 9.92 12.49
CA LEU A 201 -8.96 9.60 11.47
C LEU A 201 -8.91 8.09 11.22
N ALA A 202 -10.08 7.45 11.22
CA ALA A 202 -10.25 6.05 10.81
C ALA A 202 -11.49 5.89 9.91
N VAL A 203 -11.42 5.04 8.88
CA VAL A 203 -12.49 4.86 7.90
C VAL A 203 -12.81 3.39 7.73
N HIS A 204 -14.10 3.10 7.81
CA HIS A 204 -14.66 1.79 7.53
C HIS A 204 -15.56 1.83 6.30
N SER A 205 -15.31 0.95 5.34
CA SER A 205 -16.24 0.67 4.25
C SER A 205 -16.77 -0.75 4.36
N SER A 206 -18.09 -0.91 4.29
CA SER A 206 -18.72 -2.24 4.30
C SER A 206 -18.57 -2.90 2.93
N ASN A 207 -18.19 -4.18 2.91
CA ASN A 207 -18.04 -4.94 1.66
C ASN A 207 -19.39 -5.30 1.02
N ALA A 208 -20.48 -5.33 1.79
CA ALA A 208 -21.79 -5.75 1.31
C ALA A 208 -22.50 -4.66 0.49
N ASN A 209 -22.38 -3.41 0.93
CA ASN A 209 -22.99 -2.25 0.29
C ASN A 209 -21.93 -1.16 0.11
N ASN A 210 -21.26 -1.14 -1.05
CA ASN A 210 -20.27 -0.14 -1.40
C ASN A 210 -20.88 1.28 -1.63
N SER A 211 -22.12 1.49 -1.20
CA SER A 211 -22.85 2.77 -1.25
C SER A 211 -22.59 3.64 -0.02
N LEU A 212 -22.16 3.05 1.10
CA LEU A 212 -21.93 3.78 2.35
C LEU A 212 -20.54 3.50 2.91
N SER A 213 -19.83 4.57 3.23
CA SER A 213 -18.60 4.52 4.02
C SER A 213 -18.76 5.34 5.29
N ARG A 214 -18.13 4.91 6.38
CA ARG A 214 -18.21 5.58 7.68
C ARG A 214 -16.82 6.02 8.09
N ALA A 215 -16.70 7.24 8.60
CA ALA A 215 -15.45 7.79 9.11
C ALA A 215 -15.63 8.21 10.57
N ILE A 216 -14.64 7.94 11.40
CA ILE A 216 -14.53 8.47 12.76
C ILE A 216 -13.38 9.47 12.80
N VAL A 217 -13.61 10.63 13.41
CA VAL A 217 -12.61 11.67 13.62
C VAL A 217 -12.47 11.89 15.12
N GLY A 218 -11.27 11.71 15.65
CA GLY A 218 -10.93 12.07 17.03
C GLY A 218 -10.34 13.46 17.11
N PHE A 219 -10.58 14.15 18.22
CA PHE A 219 -10.16 15.53 18.45
C PHE A 219 -9.21 15.68 19.64
N GLU A 220 -8.57 16.85 19.74
CA GLU A 220 -7.64 17.18 20.81
C GLU A 220 -8.29 17.26 22.20
N ASP A 221 -9.56 17.64 22.27
CA ASP A 221 -10.33 17.72 23.52
C ASP A 221 -10.82 16.35 24.05
N GLY A 222 -10.38 15.25 23.42
CA GLY A 222 -10.80 13.91 23.78
C GLY A 222 -12.20 13.52 23.28
N SER A 223 -12.87 14.39 22.51
CA SER A 223 -14.11 14.06 21.81
C SER A 223 -13.83 13.29 20.51
N PHE A 224 -14.86 12.60 20.00
CA PHE A 224 -14.81 12.03 18.66
C PHE A 224 -16.16 12.19 17.96
N SER A 225 -16.16 12.23 16.64
CA SER A 225 -17.38 12.33 15.84
C SER A 225 -17.39 11.29 14.72
N VAL A 226 -18.58 10.75 14.44
CA VAL A 226 -18.81 9.75 13.40
C VAL A 226 -19.59 10.38 12.24
N TYR A 227 -19.08 10.20 11.04
CA TYR A 227 -19.64 10.69 9.78
C TYR A 227 -19.92 9.51 8.86
N VAL A 228 -20.97 9.63 8.05
CA VAL A 228 -21.33 8.66 7.01
C VAL A 228 -21.28 9.37 5.67
N LEU A 229 -20.46 8.86 4.76
CA LEU A 229 -20.43 9.26 3.37
C LEU A 229 -21.41 8.40 2.58
N ASP A 230 -22.39 9.05 1.97
CA ASP A 230 -23.23 8.44 0.95
C ASP A 230 -22.61 8.64 -0.43
N HIS A 231 -22.24 7.54 -1.09
CA HIS A 231 -21.60 7.58 -2.41
C HIS A 231 -22.58 7.93 -3.53
N GLN A 232 -23.90 7.77 -3.34
CA GLN A 232 -24.89 8.18 -4.33
C GLN A 232 -25.17 9.68 -4.22
N GLU A 233 -25.35 10.18 -3.01
CA GLU A 233 -25.61 11.61 -2.76
C GLU A 233 -24.34 12.47 -2.76
N GLN A 234 -23.15 11.84 -2.75
CA GLN A 234 -21.85 12.52 -2.68
C GLN A 234 -21.80 13.50 -1.50
N ARG A 235 -22.33 13.10 -0.35
CA ARG A 235 -22.48 13.98 0.81
C ARG A 235 -22.17 13.29 2.13
N PHE A 236 -21.58 14.05 3.03
CA PHE A 236 -21.33 13.63 4.40
C PHE A 236 -22.51 13.97 5.32
N ASN A 237 -23.02 12.95 5.99
CA ASN A 237 -24.00 13.05 7.05
C ASN A 237 -23.31 12.84 8.39
N HIS A 238 -23.40 13.83 9.28
CA HIS A 238 -22.96 13.71 10.67
C HIS A 238 -23.94 12.79 11.40
N LYS A 239 -23.44 11.78 12.12
CA LYS A 239 -24.28 10.83 12.85
C LYS A 239 -24.20 11.00 14.36
N TYR A 240 -22.99 11.11 14.89
CA TYR A 240 -22.78 11.15 16.33
C TYR A 240 -21.57 12.01 16.69
N SER A 241 -21.63 12.69 17.82
CA SER A 241 -20.49 13.34 18.47
C SER A 241 -20.49 12.94 19.94
N HIS A 242 -19.37 12.40 20.39
CA HIS A 242 -19.13 12.15 21.81
C HIS A 242 -18.75 13.47 22.48
N GLU A 243 -19.16 13.64 23.73
CA GLU A 243 -18.76 14.80 24.52
C GLU A 243 -17.23 14.84 24.75
N PRO A 244 -16.62 16.02 24.91
CA PRO A 244 -15.22 16.15 25.28
C PRO A 244 -14.92 15.36 26.56
N SER A 245 -13.77 14.68 26.59
CA SER A 245 -13.38 13.84 27.73
C SER A 245 -12.15 14.41 28.43
N SER A 246 -12.12 14.34 29.76
CA SER A 246 -10.98 14.76 30.57
C SER A 246 -9.76 13.82 30.42
N ASN A 247 -9.88 12.75 29.64
CA ASN A 247 -8.85 11.75 29.41
C ASN A 247 -7.77 12.18 28.41
N GLY A 248 -7.87 13.40 27.89
CA GLY A 248 -6.89 14.05 27.03
C GLY A 248 -7.06 13.72 25.54
N VAL A 249 -6.07 14.15 24.77
CA VAL A 249 -6.01 14.08 23.29
C VAL A 249 -6.21 12.65 22.77
N LEU A 250 -7.06 12.46 21.75
CA LEU A 250 -7.16 11.18 21.04
C LEU A 250 -6.00 11.04 20.05
N THR A 251 -5.17 10.01 20.21
CA THR A 251 -3.98 9.78 19.39
C THR A 251 -4.21 8.77 18.27
N ALA A 252 -5.04 7.76 18.52
CA ALA A 252 -5.42 6.78 17.52
C ALA A 252 -6.91 6.45 17.64
N THR A 253 -7.56 6.29 16.50
CA THR A 253 -8.93 5.80 16.40
C THR A 253 -8.96 4.69 15.36
N GLU A 254 -9.88 3.76 15.51
CA GLU A 254 -10.09 2.68 14.55
C GLU A 254 -11.58 2.33 14.51
N LEU A 255 -12.11 2.12 13.31
CA LEU A 255 -13.54 1.90 13.10
C LEU A 255 -13.79 0.58 12.36
N ARG A 256 -14.67 -0.24 12.92
CA ARG A 256 -15.18 -1.45 12.29
C ARG A 256 -16.64 -1.60 12.67
N TRP A 257 -17.52 -0.97 11.89
CA TRP A 257 -18.94 -0.85 12.23
C TRP A 257 -19.56 -2.21 12.60
N PRO A 258 -20.28 -2.31 13.73
CA PRO A 258 -20.73 -1.25 14.65
C PRO A 258 -19.78 -0.94 15.83
N TYR A 259 -18.51 -1.36 15.78
CA TYR A 259 -17.54 -1.15 16.85
C TYR A 259 -16.57 -0.02 16.51
N ALA A 260 -16.20 0.77 17.51
CA ALA A 260 -15.14 1.76 17.40
C ALA A 260 -14.18 1.64 18.57
N VAL A 261 -12.93 1.96 18.32
CA VAL A 261 -11.87 1.98 19.31
C VAL A 261 -11.23 3.35 19.30
N THR A 262 -11.02 3.91 20.48
CA THR A 262 -10.25 5.15 20.66
C THR A 262 -9.11 4.90 21.63
N MET A 263 -7.99 5.56 21.38
CA MET A 263 -6.81 5.56 22.24
C MET A 263 -6.44 7.00 22.56
N THR A 264 -6.27 7.33 23.84
CA THR A 264 -5.81 8.66 24.25
C THR A 264 -4.29 8.74 24.35
N ALA A 265 -3.74 9.96 24.41
CA ALA A 265 -2.31 10.20 24.66
C ALA A 265 -1.83 9.61 26.00
N MET A 266 -2.74 9.47 26.97
CA MET A 266 -2.47 8.82 28.25
C MET A 266 -2.61 7.28 28.21
N GLN A 267 -2.61 6.68 27.00
CA GLN A 267 -2.68 5.24 26.78
C GLN A 267 -3.95 4.58 27.36
N LEU A 268 -5.05 5.34 27.37
CA LEU A 268 -6.37 4.81 27.70
C LEU A 268 -7.06 4.34 26.41
N LEU A 269 -7.20 3.04 26.27
CA LEU A 269 -7.96 2.38 25.20
C LEU A 269 -9.42 2.29 25.62
N SER A 270 -10.34 2.80 24.81
CA SER A 270 -11.78 2.67 25.04
C SER A 270 -12.45 2.01 23.84
N VAL A 271 -13.24 0.96 24.10
CA VAL A 271 -13.94 0.18 23.07
C VAL A 271 -15.43 0.48 23.17
N TYR A 272 -16.02 0.94 22.07
CA TYR A 272 -17.40 1.37 21.96
C TYR A 272 -18.18 0.45 21.02
N GLN A 273 -19.46 0.25 21.32
CA GLN A 273 -20.42 -0.42 20.46
C GLN A 273 -21.57 0.53 20.15
N PHE A 274 -21.82 0.75 18.87
CA PHE A 274 -23.00 1.46 18.40
C PHE A 274 -24.16 0.47 18.25
N GLN A 275 -25.39 0.93 18.53
CA GLN A 275 -26.56 0.16 18.14
C GLN A 275 -26.70 0.17 16.63
N GLU A 276 -26.94 -1.01 16.06
CA GLU A 276 -27.18 -1.18 14.63
C GLU A 276 -28.60 -0.71 14.32
N SER A 277 -28.77 0.59 14.11
CA SER A 277 -29.98 1.16 13.52
C SER A 277 -29.79 1.37 12.02
N ASP A 278 -30.90 1.47 11.29
CA ASP A 278 -30.92 1.67 9.85
C ASP A 278 -29.92 2.76 9.41
N PRO A 279 -29.20 2.59 8.29
CA PRO A 279 -28.21 3.57 7.82
C PRO A 279 -28.79 4.97 7.61
N LYS A 280 -30.11 5.06 7.40
CA LYS A 280 -30.87 6.31 7.25
C LYS A 280 -31.36 6.90 8.57
N THR A 281 -31.50 6.10 9.62
CA THR A 281 -31.82 6.63 10.96
C THR A 281 -30.61 7.37 11.52
N ASP A 282 -30.90 8.53 12.08
CA ASP A 282 -29.96 9.34 12.83
C ASP A 282 -29.62 8.55 14.10
N VAL A 283 -28.42 8.00 14.21
CA VAL A 283 -27.98 7.29 15.43
C VAL A 283 -27.80 8.35 16.51
N LYS A 284 -28.89 8.73 17.17
CA LYS A 284 -28.89 9.70 18.27
C LYS A 284 -28.55 9.06 19.61
N ASP A 285 -28.60 7.74 19.68
CA ASP A 285 -28.32 7.03 20.93
C ASP A 285 -26.81 6.98 21.18
N PRO A 286 -26.37 7.28 22.41
CA PRO A 286 -24.97 7.24 22.76
C PRO A 286 -24.43 5.81 22.59
N PRO A 287 -23.19 5.64 22.08
CA PRO A 287 -22.57 4.34 21.99
C PRO A 287 -22.38 3.75 23.39
N ARG A 288 -22.55 2.44 23.50
CA ARG A 288 -22.26 1.71 24.73
C ARG A 288 -20.75 1.54 24.87
N LEU A 289 -20.15 2.12 25.90
CA LEU A 289 -18.78 1.81 26.29
C LEU A 289 -18.73 0.37 26.79
N LEU A 290 -18.00 -0.49 26.08
CA LEU A 290 -17.82 -1.89 26.47
C LEU A 290 -16.74 -2.01 27.53
N HIS A 291 -15.55 -1.49 27.22
CA HIS A 291 -14.38 -1.56 28.09
C HIS A 291 -13.52 -0.30 27.97
N SER A 292 -12.92 0.07 29.09
CA SER A 292 -11.85 1.08 29.15
C SER A 292 -10.64 0.44 29.84
N MET A 293 -9.49 0.48 29.18
CA MET A 293 -8.27 -0.21 29.59
C MET A 293 -7.11 0.76 29.51
N LYS A 294 -6.31 0.85 30.57
CA LYS A 294 -5.13 1.72 30.62
C LYS A 294 -3.87 0.87 30.65
N SER A 295 -2.93 1.18 29.76
CA SER A 295 -1.59 0.60 29.80
C SER A 295 -0.55 1.64 30.23
N HIS A 296 0.59 1.17 30.70
CA HIS A 296 1.74 1.98 31.08
C HIS A 296 3.03 1.61 30.32
N THR A 297 2.97 0.58 29.48
CA THR A 297 4.14 0.00 28.79
C THR A 297 4.12 0.23 27.29
N VAL A 298 3.13 0.97 26.78
CA VAL A 298 2.92 1.21 25.34
C VAL A 298 3.61 2.51 24.94
N LEU A 299 4.76 2.43 24.26
CA LEU A 299 5.49 3.63 23.84
C LEU A 299 5.36 3.89 22.33
N PRO A 300 5.20 5.16 21.90
CA PRO A 300 5.14 5.50 20.49
C PRO A 300 6.49 5.28 19.78
N PRO A 301 6.49 4.90 18.48
CA PRO A 301 5.32 4.76 17.60
C PRO A 301 4.43 3.55 17.95
N LEU A 302 3.12 3.71 17.75
CA LEU A 302 2.10 2.69 18.00
C LEU A 302 1.12 2.61 16.82
N SER A 303 0.46 1.46 16.68
CA SER A 303 -0.60 1.23 15.70
C SER A 303 -1.70 0.42 16.36
N VAL A 304 -2.95 0.84 16.17
CA VAL A 304 -4.15 0.14 16.66
C VAL A 304 -4.86 -0.46 15.46
N SER A 305 -5.33 -1.69 15.59
CA SER A 305 -6.11 -2.38 14.57
C SER A 305 -7.31 -3.07 15.21
N LEU A 306 -8.46 -2.99 14.54
CA LEU A 306 -9.72 -3.56 14.98
C LEU A 306 -10.19 -4.58 13.95
N ARG A 307 -10.28 -5.83 14.39
CA ARG A 307 -10.78 -6.94 13.57
C ARG A 307 -12.03 -7.51 14.20
N THR A 308 -12.99 -7.87 13.36
CA THR A 308 -14.23 -8.52 13.80
C THR A 308 -14.37 -9.85 13.09
N THR A 309 -14.79 -10.85 13.86
CA THR A 309 -15.16 -12.19 13.37
C THR A 309 -16.62 -12.43 13.70
N SER A 310 -17.20 -13.52 13.20
CA SER A 310 -18.60 -13.88 13.51
C SER A 310 -18.85 -14.20 14.99
N ALA A 311 -17.80 -14.42 15.80
CA ALA A 311 -17.91 -14.81 17.20
C ALA A 311 -17.24 -13.84 18.18
N ALA A 312 -16.32 -13.00 17.72
CA ALA A 312 -15.54 -12.14 18.62
C ALA A 312 -14.94 -10.92 17.92
N ILE A 313 -14.63 -9.91 18.73
CA ILE A 313 -13.92 -8.68 18.39
C ILE A 313 -12.49 -8.82 18.88
N TYR A 314 -11.53 -8.46 18.03
CA TYR A 314 -10.10 -8.48 18.31
C TYR A 314 -9.56 -7.06 18.20
N VAL A 315 -9.12 -6.50 19.32
CA VAL A 315 -8.43 -5.21 19.37
C VAL A 315 -6.95 -5.49 19.52
N SER A 316 -6.14 -5.10 18.53
CA SER A 316 -4.70 -5.32 18.53
C SER A 316 -3.97 -3.98 18.65
N ILE A 317 -3.09 -3.86 19.63
CA ILE A 317 -2.24 -2.69 19.86
C ILE A 317 -0.80 -3.13 19.63
N ALA A 318 -0.19 -2.66 18.55
CA ALA A 318 1.22 -2.86 18.27
C ALA A 318 2.02 -1.63 18.70
N TYR A 319 3.14 -1.83 19.38
CA TYR A 319 3.89 -0.74 20.00
C TYR A 319 5.39 -1.01 20.02
N SER A 320 6.17 0.06 20.11
CA SER A 320 7.61 -0.03 20.35
C SER A 320 7.90 -0.08 21.84
N MET A 321 8.96 -0.79 22.23
CA MET A 321 9.45 -0.78 23.61
C MET A 321 10.98 -0.82 23.65
N PRO A 322 11.63 -0.05 24.53
CA PRO A 322 13.08 -0.08 24.70
C PRO A 322 13.49 -1.36 25.44
N THR A 323 14.60 -1.93 25.02
CA THR A 323 15.23 -3.08 25.69
C THR A 323 16.44 -2.62 26.49
N TYR A 324 16.61 -3.19 27.69
CA TYR A 324 17.71 -2.83 28.57
C TYR A 324 19.06 -3.16 27.90
N LEU A 325 19.89 -2.12 27.68
CA LEU A 325 21.23 -2.17 27.08
C LEU A 325 21.31 -2.62 25.60
N SER A 326 20.19 -2.69 24.86
CA SER A 326 20.20 -3.27 23.51
C SER A 326 19.29 -2.67 22.46
N GLY A 327 18.80 -1.46 22.69
CA GLY A 327 18.05 -0.71 21.69
C GLY A 327 16.55 -0.85 21.87
N TRP A 328 15.84 -1.12 20.78
CA TRP A 328 14.39 -1.15 20.72
C TRP A 328 13.88 -2.51 20.24
N THR A 329 12.65 -2.85 20.59
CA THR A 329 11.94 -4.00 20.05
C THR A 329 10.46 -3.63 19.89
N VAL A 330 9.68 -4.56 19.36
CA VAL A 330 8.24 -4.41 19.20
C VAL A 330 7.48 -5.40 20.07
N GLY A 331 6.36 -4.94 20.60
CA GLY A 331 5.36 -5.74 21.28
C GLY A 331 4.02 -5.60 20.60
N ILE A 332 3.16 -6.61 20.80
CA ILE A 332 1.76 -6.54 20.42
C ILE A 332 0.91 -7.07 21.56
N GLN A 333 -0.16 -6.35 21.88
CA GLN A 333 -1.20 -6.77 22.79
C GLN A 333 -2.49 -7.00 22.00
N GLU A 334 -3.11 -8.17 22.16
CA GLU A 334 -4.39 -8.52 21.54
C GLU A 334 -5.43 -8.74 22.63
N VAL A 335 -6.52 -7.97 22.57
CA VAL A 335 -7.66 -8.08 23.46
C VAL A 335 -8.82 -8.68 22.69
N LYS A 336 -9.35 -9.80 23.19
CA LYS A 336 -10.49 -10.53 22.62
C LYS A 336 -11.74 -10.23 23.44
N ILE A 337 -12.76 -9.70 22.79
CA ILE A 337 -14.04 -9.32 23.40
C ILE A 337 -15.14 -10.09 22.67
N ASP A 338 -16.13 -10.59 23.38
CA ASP A 338 -17.33 -11.18 22.78
C ASP A 338 -18.19 -10.11 22.08
N LEU A 339 -19.06 -10.53 21.16
CA LEU A 339 -20.02 -9.61 20.52
C LEU A 339 -20.98 -8.96 21.52
N GLY A 340 -21.28 -9.66 22.63
CA GLY A 340 -22.06 -9.15 23.75
C GLY A 340 -21.32 -8.13 24.62
N GLY A 341 -20.01 -7.95 24.42
CA GLY A 341 -19.19 -6.97 25.13
C GLY A 341 -18.50 -7.49 26.40
N THR A 342 -18.40 -8.81 26.59
CA THR A 342 -17.61 -9.39 27.69
C THR A 342 -16.16 -9.59 27.28
N LEU A 343 -15.22 -9.25 28.15
CA LEU A 343 -13.80 -9.48 27.93
C LEU A 343 -13.49 -10.97 28.04
N LEU A 344 -13.10 -11.60 26.93
CA LEU A 344 -12.79 -13.03 26.90
C LEU A 344 -11.32 -13.29 27.24
N ASN A 345 -10.39 -12.54 26.64
CA ASN A 345 -8.96 -12.75 26.83
C ASN A 345 -8.14 -11.48 26.53
N SER A 346 -6.97 -11.35 27.14
CA SER A 346 -5.95 -10.34 26.80
C SER A 346 -4.59 -11.02 26.73
N ARG A 347 -3.92 -10.92 25.59
CA ARG A 347 -2.66 -11.61 25.28
C ARG A 347 -1.60 -10.61 24.90
N LEU A 348 -0.35 -10.94 25.21
CA LEU A 348 0.80 -10.12 24.85
C LEU A 348 1.85 -11.02 24.20
N ALA A 349 2.46 -10.52 23.13
CA ALA A 349 3.63 -11.12 22.51
C ALA A 349 4.69 -10.04 22.27
N SER A 350 5.95 -10.46 22.25
CA SER A 350 7.08 -9.60 21.91
C SER A 350 7.99 -10.30 20.91
N ALA A 351 8.65 -9.51 20.06
CA ALA A 351 9.64 -9.99 19.12
C ALA A 351 11.02 -10.29 19.74
N ILE A 352 11.19 -10.18 21.06
CA ILE A 352 12.44 -10.54 21.75
C ILE A 352 12.69 -12.05 21.55
N ASP A 353 13.84 -12.39 20.97
CA ASP A 353 14.25 -13.78 20.78
C ASP A 353 14.44 -14.48 22.15
N GLN A 354 14.08 -15.75 22.24
CA GLN A 354 14.28 -16.57 23.45
C GLN A 354 15.76 -16.72 23.81
N HIS A 355 16.67 -16.48 22.86
CA HIS A 355 18.13 -16.47 23.06
C HIS A 355 18.71 -15.07 23.28
N TYR A 356 17.87 -14.05 23.40
CA TYR A 356 18.30 -12.68 23.64
C TYR A 356 19.00 -12.57 25.01
N ARG A 357 20.34 -12.43 24.99
CA ARG A 357 21.15 -12.18 26.19
C ARG A 357 21.63 -10.73 26.20
N PRO A 358 21.23 -9.91 27.19
CA PRO A 358 21.79 -8.58 27.39
C PRO A 358 23.32 -8.66 27.52
N LEU A 359 24.04 -7.72 26.89
CA LEU A 359 25.51 -7.68 26.89
C LEU A 359 26.14 -7.68 28.29
N ALA A 360 25.37 -7.37 29.34
CA ALA A 360 25.80 -7.43 30.74
C ALA A 360 26.19 -8.85 31.23
N PHE A 361 25.74 -9.92 30.56
CA PHE A 361 26.03 -11.30 30.95
C PHE A 361 26.86 -12.08 29.92
N ALA A 362 27.42 -11.40 28.92
CA ALA A 362 28.27 -12.01 27.90
C ALA A 362 29.74 -12.18 28.34
N ASN A 363 30.13 -11.68 29.52
CA ASN A 363 31.38 -12.10 30.14
C ASN A 363 31.19 -13.51 30.70
N ARG A 364 31.76 -14.50 30.01
CA ARG A 364 32.05 -15.79 30.64
C ARG A 364 32.83 -15.49 31.94
N PRO A 365 32.50 -16.10 33.09
CA PRO A 365 33.48 -16.13 34.17
C PRO A 365 34.73 -16.77 33.58
N MET A 366 35.86 -16.07 33.63
CA MET A 366 37.16 -16.60 33.27
C MET A 366 37.48 -17.75 34.22
N VAL A 367 37.02 -18.95 33.89
CA VAL A 367 37.56 -20.18 34.47
C VAL A 367 38.78 -20.51 33.62
N TYR A 368 39.90 -19.83 33.92
CA TYR A 368 41.21 -20.39 33.60
C TYR A 368 41.31 -21.71 34.35
N HIS A 369 41.83 -22.75 33.69
CA HIS A 369 42.09 -24.11 34.21
C HIS A 369 40.98 -25.16 34.02
N LEU A 370 40.65 -25.52 32.78
CA LEU A 370 40.38 -26.92 32.41
C LEU A 370 40.74 -27.15 30.92
N PRO A 371 41.39 -28.28 30.54
CA PRO A 371 41.77 -28.55 29.16
C PRO A 371 40.53 -28.94 28.33
N ALA A 372 40.43 -28.36 27.14
CA ALA A 372 39.33 -28.59 26.21
C ALA A 372 39.32 -30.03 25.68
N THR A 373 38.25 -30.77 25.97
CA THR A 373 37.94 -32.02 25.27
C THR A 373 37.19 -31.70 23.98
N ASN A 374 37.85 -31.94 22.84
CA ASN A 374 37.27 -31.89 21.51
C ASN A 374 36.13 -32.92 21.40
N THR A 375 34.89 -32.46 21.47
CA THR A 375 33.73 -33.18 20.94
C THR A 375 33.13 -32.34 19.82
N GLY A 376 33.14 -32.91 18.61
CA GLY A 376 32.82 -32.23 17.36
C GLY A 376 31.34 -31.87 17.20
N LEU A 377 30.92 -30.78 17.84
CA LEU A 377 29.71 -30.04 17.47
C LEU A 377 30.10 -28.89 16.55
N HIS A 378 29.59 -28.93 15.33
CA HIS A 378 29.76 -27.94 14.28
C HIS A 378 29.64 -26.50 14.82
N GLY A 379 30.75 -25.78 14.73
CA GLY A 379 30.88 -24.40 15.18
C GLY A 379 30.20 -23.37 14.26
N GLY A 380 30.11 -22.15 14.80
CA GLY A 380 29.96 -20.94 13.99
C GLY A 380 28.68 -20.13 14.18
N THR A 381 28.11 -20.02 15.38
CA THR A 381 27.21 -18.89 15.71
C THR A 381 28.01 -17.78 16.40
N THR A 382 29.05 -17.31 15.72
CA THR A 382 29.93 -16.22 16.14
C THR A 382 29.23 -14.88 15.93
N ALA A 383 28.94 -14.15 17.01
CA ALA A 383 28.81 -12.67 17.07
C ALA A 383 27.86 -11.90 16.12
N LEU A 384 27.29 -12.52 15.08
CA LEU A 384 26.43 -11.86 14.09
C LEU A 384 24.97 -11.81 14.54
N GLU A 385 24.53 -12.79 15.34
CA GLU A 385 23.21 -12.82 16.00
C GLU A 385 23.07 -11.73 17.09
N LEU A 386 24.20 -11.22 17.61
CA LEU A 386 24.29 -10.16 18.62
C LEU A 386 24.12 -8.73 18.05
N LYS A 387 23.89 -8.57 16.74
CA LYS A 387 23.73 -7.26 16.07
C LYS A 387 22.29 -6.76 15.98
N HIS A 388 21.34 -7.34 16.71
CA HIS A 388 19.95 -6.88 16.74
C HIS A 388 19.73 -5.68 17.68
N ILE A 389 20.66 -4.71 17.70
CA ILE A 389 20.35 -3.40 18.29
C ILE A 389 19.45 -2.68 17.30
N HIS A 390 18.13 -2.78 17.49
CA HIS A 390 17.22 -2.00 16.65
C HIS A 390 17.31 -0.53 17.07
N SER A 391 17.59 0.33 16.10
CA SER A 391 17.42 1.77 16.24
C SER A 391 15.93 2.07 16.53
N LYS A 392 15.66 3.15 17.27
CA LYS A 392 14.28 3.58 17.58
C LYS A 392 13.47 3.62 16.28
N PRO A 393 12.36 2.87 16.18
CA PRO A 393 11.52 2.91 14.99
C PRO A 393 11.02 4.32 14.70
N THR A 394 11.06 4.74 13.43
CA THR A 394 10.49 6.02 12.98
C THR A 394 8.99 5.94 12.79
N SER A 395 8.50 4.82 12.27
CA SER A 395 7.07 4.52 12.11
C SER A 395 6.81 3.04 12.38
N LEU A 396 5.57 2.73 12.73
CA LEU A 396 5.09 1.37 13.00
C LEU A 396 3.71 1.23 12.37
N SER A 397 3.53 0.23 11.51
CA SER A 397 2.26 -0.08 10.85
C SER A 397 1.91 -1.54 11.08
N TYR A 398 0.69 -1.80 11.55
CA TYR A 398 0.18 -3.15 11.77
C TYR A 398 -1.07 -3.41 10.95
N ASN A 399 -1.06 -4.48 10.16
CA ASN A 399 -2.24 -5.03 9.54
C ASN A 399 -2.08 -6.55 9.51
N HIS A 400 -2.92 -7.27 10.25
CA HIS A 400 -2.74 -8.69 10.45
C HIS A 400 -2.62 -9.45 9.12
N PRO A 401 -1.62 -10.33 8.95
CA PRO A 401 -0.64 -10.80 9.94
C PRO A 401 0.68 -10.01 9.97
N TYR A 402 0.82 -8.94 9.21
CA TYR A 402 2.08 -8.22 9.03
C TYR A 402 2.24 -7.05 10.01
N LEU A 403 3.38 -7.00 10.69
CA LEU A 403 3.82 -5.88 11.51
C LEU A 403 5.11 -5.33 10.91
N LEU A 404 5.08 -4.07 10.49
CA LEU A 404 6.19 -3.42 9.79
C LEU A 404 6.71 -2.23 10.60
N THR A 405 8.02 -2.17 10.80
CA THR A 405 8.70 -1.02 11.39
C THR A 405 9.69 -0.41 10.42
N SER A 406 9.74 0.92 10.39
CA SER A 406 10.75 1.67 9.65
C SER A 406 11.83 2.21 10.57
N HIS A 407 13.05 2.34 10.06
CA HIS A 407 14.20 2.75 10.84
C HIS A 407 14.95 3.90 10.15
N ARG A 408 15.73 4.66 10.94
CA ARG A 408 16.59 5.74 10.41
C ARG A 408 17.80 5.24 9.64
N ASP A 409 18.14 3.97 9.81
CA ASP A 409 19.31 3.33 9.20
C ASP A 409 19.02 2.77 7.81
N ASN A 410 18.12 3.40 7.04
CA ASN A 410 17.68 3.02 5.69
C ASN A 410 16.99 1.64 5.55
N THR A 411 16.67 0.99 6.66
CA THR A 411 16.03 -0.33 6.62
C THR A 411 14.60 -0.35 7.14
N LEU A 412 13.89 -1.41 6.78
CA LEU A 412 12.64 -1.80 7.41
C LEU A 412 12.82 -3.14 8.13
N THR A 413 12.03 -3.40 9.16
CA THR A 413 11.94 -4.72 9.77
C THR A 413 10.50 -5.22 9.71
N LEU A 414 10.31 -6.40 9.11
CA LEU A 414 9.02 -7.07 9.02
C LEU A 414 8.93 -8.18 10.07
N TYR A 415 7.83 -8.20 10.80
CA TYR A 415 7.47 -9.25 11.74
C TYR A 415 6.15 -9.88 11.30
N LEU A 416 6.03 -11.19 11.48
CA LEU A 416 4.80 -11.94 11.22
C LEU A 416 4.12 -12.26 12.54
N VAL A 417 2.89 -11.77 12.70
CA VAL A 417 2.05 -12.00 13.86
C VAL A 417 1.11 -13.16 13.57
N THR A 418 1.30 -14.25 14.29
CA THR A 418 0.42 -15.41 14.24
C THR A 418 -0.48 -15.38 15.47
N THR A 419 -1.79 -15.28 15.25
CA THR A 419 -2.81 -15.43 16.30
C THR A 419 -3.54 -16.75 16.06
N THR A 420 -3.65 -17.57 17.10
CA THR A 420 -4.45 -18.79 17.12
C THR A 420 -5.56 -18.65 18.16
N ALA A 421 -6.42 -19.67 18.26
CA ALA A 421 -7.47 -19.68 19.29
C ALA A 421 -6.91 -19.44 20.69
N ASP A 422 -5.68 -19.90 20.98
CA ASP A 422 -5.09 -19.90 22.33
C ASP A 422 -3.77 -19.13 22.46
N SER A 423 -3.01 -18.95 21.38
CA SER A 423 -1.68 -18.33 21.43
C SER A 423 -1.54 -17.13 20.51
N LEU A 424 -0.71 -16.18 20.93
CA LEU A 424 -0.28 -15.02 20.15
C LEU A 424 1.24 -15.08 20.06
N TYR A 425 1.78 -15.05 18.84
CA TYR A 425 3.22 -15.16 18.59
C TYR A 425 3.67 -14.14 17.55
N ILE A 426 4.83 -13.53 17.78
CA ILE A 426 5.51 -12.67 16.81
C ILE A 426 6.77 -13.40 16.34
N SER A 427 6.95 -13.51 15.02
CA SER A 427 8.16 -14.08 14.44
C SER A 427 9.41 -13.22 14.71
N PRO A 428 10.62 -13.79 14.63
CA PRO A 428 11.84 -12.99 14.56
C PRO A 428 11.74 -12.00 13.38
N GLY A 429 12.23 -10.77 13.59
CA GLY A 429 12.18 -9.72 12.59
C GLY A 429 13.03 -10.04 11.36
N ALA A 430 12.46 -9.90 10.16
CA ALA A 430 13.17 -9.99 8.90
C ALA A 430 13.50 -8.59 8.39
N ARG A 431 14.80 -8.31 8.23
CA ARG A 431 15.26 -6.99 7.76
C ARG A 431 15.13 -6.88 6.25
N LEU A 432 14.47 -5.81 5.80
CA LEU A 432 14.31 -5.48 4.39
C LEU A 432 15.24 -4.31 4.05
N TRP A 433 15.99 -4.50 2.96
CA TRP A 433 16.97 -3.55 2.46
C TRP A 433 16.51 -3.03 1.11
N GLY A 434 16.71 -1.74 0.87
CA GLY A 434 16.37 -1.15 -0.43
C GLY A 434 16.58 0.34 -0.47
N HIS A 435 16.11 1.06 0.55
CA HIS A 435 16.27 2.52 0.58
C HIS A 435 17.73 2.95 0.66
N THR A 436 18.05 4.05 0.00
CA THR A 436 19.39 4.66 0.05
C THR A 436 19.53 5.63 1.22
N SER A 437 18.42 6.11 1.77
CA SER A 437 18.37 7.05 2.91
C SER A 437 17.41 6.59 4.01
N ALA A 438 17.39 7.31 5.13
CA ALA A 438 16.52 7.01 6.28
C ALA A 438 15.04 6.89 5.87
N VAL A 439 14.31 5.93 6.41
CA VAL A 439 12.88 5.77 6.09
C VAL A 439 12.03 6.61 7.05
N SER A 440 11.21 7.51 6.51
CA SER A 440 10.32 8.37 7.32
C SER A 440 9.01 7.67 7.66
N GLY A 441 8.42 6.95 6.71
CA GLY A 441 7.14 6.27 6.87
C GLY A 441 7.05 4.95 6.10
N ALA A 442 6.33 4.00 6.66
CA ALA A 442 5.96 2.76 5.99
C ALA A 442 4.55 2.33 6.38
N HIS A 443 3.77 1.87 5.40
CA HIS A 443 2.42 1.35 5.60
C HIS A 443 2.30 -0.05 5.03
N VAL A 444 1.62 -0.94 5.77
CA VAL A 444 1.35 -2.32 5.36
C VAL A 444 -0.14 -2.54 5.15
N GLY A 445 -0.49 -3.11 4.00
CA GLY A 445 -1.85 -3.44 3.63
C GLY A 445 -2.16 -4.92 3.90
N GLY A 446 -3.44 -5.28 3.91
CA GLY A 446 -3.89 -6.64 4.23
C GLY A 446 -3.47 -7.72 3.21
N ARG A 447 -2.97 -7.31 2.04
CA ARG A 447 -2.76 -8.18 0.86
C ARG A 447 -1.29 -8.51 0.62
N GLY A 448 -0.50 -8.62 1.69
CA GLY A 448 0.93 -8.90 1.60
C GLY A 448 1.71 -7.90 0.73
N LYS A 449 1.28 -6.63 0.72
CA LYS A 449 2.02 -5.52 0.11
C LYS A 449 2.36 -4.49 1.17
N ALA A 450 3.49 -3.84 1.02
CA ALA A 450 3.81 -2.65 1.80
C ALA A 450 4.38 -1.57 0.90
N VAL A 451 4.29 -0.33 1.38
CA VAL A 451 4.85 0.84 0.73
C VAL A 451 5.66 1.61 1.77
N SER A 452 6.82 2.11 1.37
CA SER A 452 7.64 2.95 2.23
C SER A 452 8.28 4.10 1.48
N ILE A 453 8.53 5.19 2.21
CA ILE A 453 9.09 6.42 1.66
C ILE A 453 10.35 6.84 2.41
N SER A 454 11.32 7.35 1.66
CA SER A 454 12.52 7.96 2.22
C SER A 454 12.22 9.26 2.97
N ARG A 455 13.12 9.64 3.87
CA ARG A 455 13.07 10.91 4.61
C ARG A 455 13.15 12.12 3.68
N GLN A 456 13.92 12.01 2.60
CA GLN A 456 14.05 13.07 1.59
C GLN A 456 12.86 13.11 0.62
N GLY A 457 12.03 12.06 0.58
CA GLY A 457 10.85 12.00 -0.31
C GLY A 457 11.15 11.72 -1.78
N ASP A 458 12.41 11.47 -2.11
CA ASP A 458 12.91 11.16 -3.44
C ASP A 458 12.73 9.69 -3.83
N GLU A 459 12.48 8.82 -2.84
CA GLU A 459 12.42 7.38 -3.03
C GLU A 459 11.16 6.80 -2.38
N LEU A 460 10.24 6.36 -3.23
CA LEU A 460 9.09 5.54 -2.87
C LEU A 460 9.36 4.10 -3.31
N ARG A 461 9.15 3.13 -2.41
CA ARG A 461 9.31 1.69 -2.69
C ARG A 461 8.06 0.90 -2.37
N VAL A 462 7.71 -0.02 -3.27
CA VAL A 462 6.68 -1.04 -3.05
C VAL A 462 7.37 -2.36 -2.72
N TRP A 463 6.82 -3.09 -1.74
CA TRP A 463 7.34 -4.35 -1.25
C TRP A 463 6.30 -5.44 -1.41
N GLU A 464 6.69 -6.58 -2.00
CA GLU A 464 5.86 -7.78 -2.02
C GLU A 464 6.22 -8.70 -0.85
N LEU A 465 5.35 -8.74 0.16
CA LEU A 465 5.48 -9.54 1.37
C LEU A 465 4.89 -10.97 1.20
N GLU A 466 4.49 -11.35 0.00
CA GLU A 466 3.96 -12.68 -0.30
C GLU A 466 5.11 -13.60 -0.77
N GLY A 467 5.46 -14.63 0.01
CA GLY A 467 6.56 -15.52 -0.40
C GLY A 467 7.18 -16.46 0.64
N GLY A 468 6.55 -16.68 1.78
CA GLY A 468 6.97 -17.72 2.73
C GLY A 468 8.12 -17.30 3.66
N PHE A 469 7.91 -16.25 4.47
CA PHE A 469 8.84 -15.84 5.53
C PHE A 469 9.00 -16.85 6.69
N THR A 470 8.28 -17.98 6.64
CA THR A 470 8.26 -19.03 7.66
C THR A 470 9.47 -19.96 7.62
N THR A 471 10.23 -19.99 6.51
CA THR A 471 11.41 -20.88 6.38
C THR A 471 12.73 -20.10 6.26
N SER A 472 13.77 -20.59 6.93
CA SER A 472 15.13 -20.03 6.89
C SER A 472 15.72 -20.01 5.46
N SER A 473 15.30 -20.95 4.61
CA SER A 473 15.68 -21.04 3.19
C SER A 473 15.09 -19.91 2.34
N ALA A 474 13.87 -19.46 2.66
CA ALA A 474 13.25 -18.30 2.01
C ALA A 474 13.90 -16.98 2.46
N ARG A 475 14.33 -16.88 3.73
CA ARG A 475 15.06 -15.72 4.27
C ARG A 475 16.40 -15.47 3.58
N LYS A 476 17.12 -16.52 3.15
CA LYS A 476 18.39 -16.38 2.42
C LYS A 476 18.22 -15.90 0.97
N ARG A 477 17.01 -15.96 0.41
CA ARG A 477 16.71 -15.56 -0.99
C ARG A 477 16.14 -14.13 -1.09
N LEU A 478 16.12 -13.37 0.01
CA LEU A 478 15.59 -12.00 0.10
C LEU A 478 16.51 -10.93 -0.52
N HIS A 479 17.65 -11.30 -1.11
CA HIS A 479 18.56 -10.35 -1.75
C HIS A 479 18.01 -9.94 -3.13
N GLY A 480 17.45 -8.72 -3.23
CA GLY A 480 17.33 -7.97 -4.48
C GLY A 480 15.91 -7.72 -5.01
N ASP A 481 15.05 -8.74 -5.04
CA ASP A 481 13.86 -8.70 -5.92
C ASP A 481 12.52 -8.35 -5.24
N ILE A 482 12.52 -8.07 -3.93
CA ILE A 482 11.29 -7.88 -3.15
C ILE A 482 10.80 -6.44 -3.17
N SER A 483 11.71 -5.51 -3.46
CA SER A 483 11.45 -4.08 -3.41
C SER A 483 11.56 -3.48 -4.80
N VAL A 484 10.57 -2.69 -5.18
CA VAL A 484 10.53 -2.00 -6.47
C VAL A 484 10.48 -0.50 -6.21
N LYS A 485 11.46 0.24 -6.73
CA LYS A 485 11.46 1.71 -6.70
C LYS A 485 10.42 2.23 -7.68
N VAL A 486 9.47 3.01 -7.19
CA VAL A 486 8.46 3.64 -8.02
C VAL A 486 9.10 4.75 -8.84
N ARG A 487 8.88 4.73 -10.15
CA ARG A 487 9.34 5.73 -11.09
C ARG A 487 8.13 6.44 -11.70
N PRO A 488 8.09 7.78 -11.69
CA PRO A 488 7.07 8.52 -12.40
C PRO A 488 7.22 8.25 -13.89
N ASN A 489 6.15 7.76 -14.52
CA ASN A 489 6.10 7.62 -15.96
C ASN A 489 5.73 8.99 -16.54
N ASN A 490 6.73 9.86 -16.70
CA ASN A 490 6.55 11.14 -17.37
C ASN A 490 6.32 10.88 -18.87
N ALA A 491 5.07 10.64 -19.26
CA ALA A 491 4.64 10.53 -20.66
C ALA A 491 4.80 11.85 -21.46
N ALA A 492 5.58 12.82 -20.94
CA ALA A 492 5.88 14.11 -21.56
C ALA A 492 7.38 14.31 -21.89
N GLN A 493 8.22 13.26 -21.76
CA GLN A 493 9.62 13.32 -22.21
C GLN A 493 10.04 12.02 -22.92
N GLU A 494 9.35 11.68 -24.00
CA GLU A 494 9.86 10.72 -25.00
C GLU A 494 9.84 11.36 -26.39
N THR A 495 10.86 12.17 -26.67
CA THR A 495 11.50 12.28 -27.98
C THR A 495 12.84 12.98 -27.76
N VAL A 496 13.93 12.22 -27.76
CA VAL A 496 15.12 12.39 -28.63
C VAL A 496 16.06 11.22 -28.36
N GLN A 497 16.47 10.54 -29.44
CA GLN A 497 17.41 9.43 -29.45
C GLN A 497 18.83 9.86 -29.02
N PRO A 498 19.68 8.94 -28.52
CA PRO A 498 21.04 9.26 -28.13
C PRO A 498 21.97 9.28 -29.35
N TYR A 499 22.48 10.46 -29.71
CA TYR A 499 23.70 10.58 -30.50
C TYR A 499 24.74 11.37 -29.72
N GLN A 500 25.93 10.79 -29.64
CA GLN A 500 27.13 11.32 -29.00
C GLN A 500 27.62 12.58 -29.72
N SER A 501 27.96 13.63 -28.96
CA SER A 501 29.12 14.48 -29.27
C SER A 501 29.41 15.44 -28.11
N GLU A 502 30.70 15.56 -27.80
CA GLU A 502 31.32 16.25 -26.69
C GLU A 502 31.34 17.80 -26.81
N SER A 503 31.50 18.44 -25.64
CA SER A 503 32.19 19.71 -25.37
C SER A 503 31.64 21.07 -25.88
N LEU A 504 30.95 21.78 -24.96
CA LEU A 504 31.25 23.13 -24.38
C LEU A 504 31.42 24.38 -25.30
N PRO A 505 31.24 25.63 -24.79
CA PRO A 505 30.04 26.27 -24.23
C PRO A 505 29.85 27.73 -24.78
N LYS A 506 28.85 28.47 -24.25
CA LYS A 506 28.46 29.90 -24.49
C LYS A 506 27.39 30.07 -25.57
N SER A 507 26.40 30.95 -25.49
CA SER A 507 25.93 31.94 -24.50
C SER A 507 24.68 32.60 -25.11
N GLY A 508 23.71 33.04 -24.30
CA GLY A 508 22.64 33.97 -24.71
C GLY A 508 21.23 33.37 -24.64
N LEU A 509 20.53 33.29 -23.50
CA LEU A 509 19.89 34.34 -22.65
C LEU A 509 18.36 34.35 -22.90
N ASP A 510 17.60 33.89 -21.91
CA ASP A 510 16.49 34.64 -21.29
C ASP A 510 16.06 33.91 -20.00
N ILE A 511 16.66 34.27 -18.87
CA ILE A 511 16.11 35.13 -17.81
C ILE A 511 15.08 34.40 -16.92
N VAL A 512 15.62 33.74 -15.87
CA VAL A 512 15.02 33.76 -14.54
C VAL A 512 16.14 34.20 -13.60
N THR A 513 15.99 35.39 -13.04
CA THR A 513 16.92 36.04 -12.13
C THR A 513 17.05 35.25 -10.83
N HIS A 514 18.20 34.59 -10.66
CA HIS A 514 18.74 34.24 -9.36
C HIS A 514 19.31 35.50 -8.73
N ASP A 515 18.62 36.07 -7.75
CA ASP A 515 19.30 36.77 -6.67
C ASP A 515 19.64 35.76 -5.58
N ASN A 516 20.93 35.65 -5.35
CA ASN A 516 21.57 34.63 -4.54
C ASN A 516 21.96 35.28 -3.22
N GLU A 517 21.13 35.13 -2.19
CA GLU A 517 21.54 35.32 -0.79
C GLU A 517 21.23 34.04 -0.01
N GLY A 518 22.30 33.28 0.27
CA GLY A 518 22.47 32.26 1.30
C GLY A 518 21.24 31.74 2.06
N ARG A 519 20.32 31.07 1.36
CA ARG A 519 19.33 30.19 1.99
C ARG A 519 19.53 28.78 1.47
N GLU A 520 20.09 27.94 2.32
CA GLU A 520 19.93 26.49 2.23
C GLU A 520 18.47 26.21 1.85
N GLU A 521 18.22 25.56 0.70
CA GLU A 521 16.87 25.06 0.42
C GLU A 521 16.49 24.19 1.62
N PRO A 522 15.40 24.52 2.35
CA PRO A 522 15.11 23.84 3.59
C PRO A 522 14.86 22.38 3.25
N GLU A 523 15.73 21.52 3.79
CA GLU A 523 15.65 20.06 3.79
C GLU A 523 14.16 19.69 3.90
N LEU A 524 13.58 19.11 2.84
CA LEU A 524 12.17 18.71 2.80
C LEU A 524 11.92 17.80 4.01
N THR A 525 11.43 18.38 5.11
CA THR A 525 11.08 17.63 6.29
C THR A 525 9.71 17.04 5.98
N ILE A 526 9.70 15.90 5.29
CA ILE A 526 8.53 15.01 5.26
C ILE A 526 8.43 14.45 6.67
N SER A 527 7.98 15.31 7.58
CA SER A 527 8.09 15.10 9.02
C SER A 527 7.09 14.05 9.51
N ARG A 528 6.14 13.64 8.66
CA ARG A 528 5.04 12.74 9.05
C ARG A 528 4.74 11.59 8.09
N GLY A 529 5.26 11.59 6.86
CA GLY A 529 5.37 10.42 5.98
C GLY A 529 4.12 9.53 5.87
N TRP A 530 2.92 10.11 5.90
CA TRP A 530 1.70 9.30 5.80
C TRP A 530 1.59 8.69 4.40
N ILE A 531 1.26 7.39 4.38
CA ILE A 531 1.13 6.60 3.16
C ILE A 531 -0.17 5.81 3.25
N GLY A 532 -1.01 5.91 2.22
CA GLY A 532 -2.15 5.03 1.99
C GLY A 532 -2.06 4.43 0.60
N PHE A 533 -2.53 3.20 0.41
CA PHE A 533 -2.54 2.60 -0.91
C PHE A 533 -3.69 1.61 -1.07
N ASP A 534 -4.12 1.43 -2.32
CA ASP A 534 -5.03 0.37 -2.74
C ASP A 534 -4.39 -0.46 -3.87
N ASP A 535 -5.19 -1.25 -4.59
CA ASP A 535 -4.68 -2.07 -5.70
C ASP A 535 -4.25 -1.26 -6.92
N GLU A 536 -4.76 -0.04 -7.08
CA GLU A 536 -4.61 0.77 -8.27
C GLU A 536 -3.71 1.99 -8.02
N ASN A 537 -3.64 2.50 -6.79
CA ASN A 537 -3.00 3.75 -6.45
C ASN A 537 -2.21 3.66 -5.15
N VAL A 538 -1.12 4.43 -5.09
CA VAL A 538 -0.39 4.77 -3.86
C VAL A 538 -0.47 6.26 -3.63
N VAL A 539 -0.75 6.66 -2.40
CA VAL A 539 -0.98 8.05 -2.00
C VAL A 539 -0.02 8.41 -0.88
N VAL A 540 0.67 9.53 -1.05
CA VAL A 540 1.66 10.04 -0.09
C VAL A 540 1.32 11.48 0.25
N LEU A 541 1.31 11.81 1.54
CA LEU A 541 1.25 13.20 1.98
C LEU A 541 2.68 13.79 2.02
N LYS A 542 2.92 14.79 1.17
CA LYS A 542 4.17 15.53 1.09
C LYS A 542 4.01 16.92 1.71
N GLU A 543 4.93 17.26 2.60
CA GLU A 543 5.04 18.59 3.20
C GLU A 543 6.21 19.33 2.53
N HIS A 544 5.95 20.53 2.04
CA HIS A 544 6.97 21.42 1.48
C HIS A 544 7.47 22.36 2.57
N GLY A 545 8.70 22.89 2.44
CA GLY A 545 9.37 23.70 3.47
C GLY A 545 8.69 25.03 3.88
N GLN A 546 7.57 25.40 3.26
CA GLN A 546 6.70 26.53 3.65
C GLN A 546 5.40 26.05 4.32
N GLY A 547 5.42 24.82 4.84
CA GLY A 547 4.29 24.03 5.35
C GLY A 547 3.09 23.89 4.42
N LYS A 548 3.29 24.10 3.13
CA LYS A 548 2.34 23.71 2.08
C LYS A 548 2.27 22.20 2.02
N GLN A 549 1.06 21.65 2.08
CA GLN A 549 0.85 20.21 2.02
C GLN A 549 0.21 19.83 0.70
N ALA A 550 0.79 18.83 0.06
CA ALA A 550 0.29 18.28 -1.19
C ALA A 550 0.25 16.76 -1.11
N LEU A 551 -0.75 16.19 -1.75
CA LEU A 551 -0.98 14.76 -1.78
C LEU A 551 -0.58 14.24 -3.15
N VAL A 552 0.45 13.40 -3.16
CA VAL A 552 1.01 12.82 -4.37
C VAL A 552 0.36 11.46 -4.59
N VAL A 553 -0.35 11.31 -5.70
CA VAL A 553 -1.05 10.09 -6.08
C VAL A 553 -0.33 9.44 -7.26
N TYR A 554 0.23 8.27 -7.00
CA TYR A 554 0.84 7.36 -7.95
C TYR A 554 -0.22 6.36 -8.43
N ASP A 555 -0.56 6.40 -9.72
CA ASP A 555 -1.58 5.56 -10.33
C ASP A 555 -0.93 4.52 -11.25
N PHE A 556 -1.21 3.25 -10.97
CA PHE A 556 -0.62 2.10 -11.64
C PHE A 556 -1.51 1.53 -12.75
N THR A 557 -2.63 2.19 -13.13
CA THR A 557 -3.60 1.64 -14.10
C THR A 557 -3.23 1.70 -15.57
#